data_AF-A0A1F5JK80-F1
#
_entry.id   AF-A0A1F5JK80-F1
#
_cell.length_a   1.000
_cell.length_b   1.000
_cell.length_c   1.000
_cell.angle_alpha   90.00
_cell.angle_beta   90.00
_cell.angle_gamma   90.00
#
_symmetry.space_group_name_H-M   'P 1'
#
loop_
_entity.id
_entity.type
_entity.pdbx_description
1 polymer ?
#
loop_
_entity_poly.entity_id
_entity_poly.type
_entity_poly.pdbx_seq_one_letter_code
_entity_poly.pdbx_strand_id
1 'polypeptide(L)'
;MNCGKLTLESMSQAVWYNQWTIKKFEQFLKGDILEVGCGIGNFTSFLTKYGNVWAIDINEQYVTEAKKKVNGKVKIGIGDVEKGNYFFKGQKFDSIVCLNVLEHIKNDGFALKSLYNLLEKGGCLILLVPAHMFLFGKIDKSIGHYRRYNKQQLGDVLKGIGFKIIKARILNMVGAIGWWFASKVLSNGTVGVGKIKLFSLIAPFVLPMEDIIEPPFGTSILIICQK
;
A
#
# COMPACT_ATOMS: atom_id res chain seq x y z
N MET A 1 -18.88 12.55 6.51
CA MET A 1 -18.15 11.26 6.50
C MET A 1 -16.90 11.39 5.65
N ASN A 2 -15.74 10.98 6.15
CA ASN A 2 -14.47 11.05 5.40
C ASN A 2 -14.46 9.96 4.30
N CYS A 3 -14.33 10.35 3.03
CA CYS A 3 -14.33 9.44 1.87
C CYS A 3 -13.24 8.36 1.99
N GLY A 4 -12.09 8.70 2.59
CA GLY A 4 -11.02 7.74 2.86
C GLY A 4 -11.43 6.64 3.84
N LYS A 5 -12.17 6.98 4.91
CA LYS A 5 -12.66 5.99 5.88
C LYS A 5 -13.63 5.01 5.25
N LEU A 6 -14.61 5.49 4.47
CA LEU A 6 -15.56 4.64 3.75
C LEU A 6 -14.84 3.69 2.78
N THR A 7 -13.78 4.17 2.13
CA THR A 7 -12.94 3.35 1.25
C THR A 7 -12.23 2.25 2.04
N LEU A 8 -11.63 2.58 3.19
CA LEU A 8 -10.97 1.60 4.07
C LEU A 8 -11.94 0.55 4.61
N GLU A 9 -13.13 0.96 5.04
CA GLU A 9 -14.20 0.05 5.48
C GLU A 9 -14.64 -0.87 4.35
N SER A 10 -14.79 -0.34 3.15
CA SER A 10 -15.17 -1.15 1.99
C SER A 10 -14.07 -2.12 1.57
N MET A 11 -12.80 -1.70 1.62
CA MET A 11 -11.63 -2.56 1.35
C MET A 11 -11.42 -3.63 2.42
N SER A 12 -11.90 -3.42 3.65
CA SER A 12 -11.85 -4.45 4.69
C SER A 12 -12.67 -5.71 4.31
N GLN A 13 -13.65 -5.57 3.42
CA GLN A 13 -14.45 -6.69 2.91
C GLN A 13 -13.72 -7.47 1.79
N ALA A 14 -12.68 -6.91 1.19
CA ALA A 14 -11.90 -7.54 0.12
C ALA A 14 -10.78 -8.45 0.68
N VAL A 15 -11.13 -9.31 1.65
CA VAL A 15 -10.17 -10.16 2.40
C VAL A 15 -9.30 -11.00 1.48
N TRP A 16 -9.90 -11.64 0.48
CA TRP A 16 -9.17 -12.48 -0.48
C TRP A 16 -8.14 -11.67 -1.28
N TYR A 17 -8.50 -10.47 -1.75
CA TYR A 17 -7.59 -9.60 -2.50
C TYR A 17 -6.40 -9.16 -1.65
N ASN A 18 -6.64 -8.81 -0.37
CA ASN A 18 -5.57 -8.45 0.56
C ASN A 18 -4.63 -9.64 0.79
N GLN A 19 -5.16 -10.84 0.96
CA GLN A 19 -4.35 -12.07 1.08
C GLN A 19 -3.57 -12.38 -0.19
N TRP A 20 -4.20 -12.28 -1.36
CA TRP A 20 -3.54 -12.48 -2.66
C TRP A 20 -2.38 -11.49 -2.86
N THR A 21 -2.58 -10.23 -2.44
CA THR A 21 -1.55 -9.18 -2.50
C THR A 21 -0.39 -9.51 -1.57
N ILE A 22 -0.64 -9.90 -0.31
CA ILE A 22 0.39 -10.29 0.66
C ILE A 22 1.24 -11.46 0.14
N LYS A 23 0.61 -12.48 -0.46
CA LYS A 23 1.34 -13.63 -1.05
C LYS A 23 2.39 -13.23 -2.09
N LYS A 24 2.33 -12.03 -2.69
CA LYS A 24 3.34 -11.57 -3.65
C LYS A 24 4.66 -11.17 -3.01
N PHE A 25 4.64 -10.87 -1.71
CA PHE A 25 5.78 -10.34 -0.97
C PHE A 25 6.01 -10.99 0.40
N GLU A 26 5.18 -11.95 0.83
CA GLU A 26 5.24 -12.53 2.18
C GLU A 26 6.60 -13.12 2.56
N GLN A 27 7.33 -13.67 1.59
CA GLN A 27 8.70 -14.19 1.78
C GLN A 27 9.74 -13.12 2.16
N PHE A 28 9.42 -11.83 2.01
CA PHE A 28 10.27 -10.71 2.41
C PHE A 28 9.87 -10.11 3.76
N LEU A 29 8.81 -10.60 4.40
CA LEU A 29 8.37 -10.17 5.71
C LEU A 29 9.06 -11.01 6.78
N LYS A 30 9.79 -10.33 7.68
CA LYS A 30 10.45 -10.97 8.83
C LYS A 30 10.75 -9.95 9.93
N GLY A 31 11.04 -10.46 11.13
CA GLY A 31 11.67 -9.71 12.21
C GLY A 31 10.81 -8.56 12.72
N ASP A 32 11.41 -7.39 12.85
CA ASP A 32 10.69 -6.16 13.20
C ASP A 32 10.15 -5.50 11.92
N ILE A 33 8.82 -5.42 11.83
CA ILE A 33 8.09 -4.96 10.65
C ILE A 33 7.47 -3.59 10.94
N LEU A 34 7.72 -2.60 10.08
CA LEU A 34 6.98 -1.32 10.08
C LEU A 34 5.93 -1.31 8.97
N GLU A 35 4.67 -1.11 9.34
CA GLU A 35 3.60 -0.75 8.42
C GLU A 35 3.42 0.76 8.42
N VAL A 36 3.57 1.37 7.25
CA VAL A 36 3.36 2.81 7.01
C VAL A 36 1.96 3.01 6.44
N GLY A 37 1.17 3.87 7.08
CA GLY A 37 -0.23 4.14 6.72
C GLY A 37 -1.14 2.96 7.01
N CYS A 38 -1.17 2.50 8.27
CA CYS A 38 -1.97 1.34 8.68
C CYS A 38 -3.48 1.55 8.58
N GLY A 39 -3.95 2.80 8.44
CA GLY A 39 -5.36 3.15 8.45
C GLY A 39 -6.05 2.57 9.67
N ILE A 40 -7.20 1.93 9.45
CA ILE A 40 -7.99 1.27 10.50
C ILE A 40 -7.50 -0.14 10.86
N GLY A 41 -6.30 -0.54 10.44
CA GLY A 41 -5.68 -1.82 10.80
C GLY A 41 -6.09 -3.01 9.93
N ASN A 42 -6.44 -2.78 8.66
CA ASN A 42 -6.87 -3.85 7.74
C ASN A 42 -5.73 -4.81 7.39
N PHE A 43 -4.53 -4.29 7.16
CA PHE A 43 -3.35 -5.10 6.81
C PHE A 43 -2.53 -5.50 8.05
N THR A 44 -2.49 -4.65 9.07
CA THR A 44 -1.74 -4.84 10.32
C THR A 44 -1.88 -6.23 10.92
N SER A 45 -3.11 -6.74 11.04
CA SER A 45 -3.37 -8.06 11.64
C SER A 45 -2.72 -9.20 10.84
N PHE A 46 -2.64 -9.10 9.51
CA PHE A 46 -2.00 -10.13 8.69
C PHE A 46 -0.48 -10.14 8.86
N LEU A 47 0.12 -8.97 9.10
CA LEU A 47 1.57 -8.82 9.26
C LEU A 47 2.07 -9.48 10.56
N THR A 48 1.22 -9.60 11.59
CA THR A 48 1.59 -10.25 12.86
C THR A 48 2.02 -11.71 12.73
N LYS A 49 1.66 -12.37 11.63
CA LYS A 49 2.07 -13.76 11.33
C LYS A 49 3.56 -13.88 10.96
N TYR A 50 4.19 -12.77 10.60
CA TYR A 50 5.54 -12.75 10.04
C TYR A 50 6.57 -12.09 10.98
N GLY A 51 6.13 -11.40 12.04
CA GLY A 51 7.05 -10.72 12.95
C GLY A 51 6.37 -9.80 13.97
N ASN A 52 7.18 -9.02 14.68
CA ASN A 52 6.72 -7.97 15.58
C ASN A 52 6.32 -6.75 14.73
N VAL A 53 5.12 -6.20 14.94
CA VAL A 53 4.60 -5.14 14.06
C VAL A 53 4.58 -3.79 14.77
N TRP A 54 5.17 -2.79 14.13
CA TRP A 54 4.94 -1.38 14.40
C TRP A 54 4.07 -0.84 13.28
N ALA A 55 2.99 -0.15 13.62
CA ALA A 55 2.08 0.40 12.65
C ALA A 55 1.94 1.90 12.90
N ILE A 56 2.13 2.69 11.85
CA ILE A 56 1.98 4.14 11.90
C ILE A 56 0.92 4.63 10.94
N ASP A 57 0.21 5.67 11.36
CA ASP A 57 -0.63 6.50 10.49
C ASP A 57 -0.50 7.96 10.95
N ILE A 58 -0.75 8.91 10.06
CA ILE A 58 -0.76 10.34 10.41
C ILE A 58 -2.09 10.75 11.07
N ASN A 59 -3.14 9.96 10.87
CA ASN A 59 -4.47 10.25 11.39
C ASN A 59 -4.72 9.57 12.75
N GLU A 60 -4.87 10.38 13.80
CA GLU A 60 -5.17 9.92 15.16
C GLU A 60 -6.44 9.09 15.30
N GLN A 61 -7.47 9.37 14.49
CA GLN A 61 -8.69 8.58 14.49
C GLN A 61 -8.43 7.16 13.95
N TYR A 62 -7.65 7.05 12.88
CA TYR A 62 -7.26 5.76 12.31
C TYR A 62 -6.41 4.95 13.28
N VAL A 63 -5.41 5.59 13.92
CA VAL A 63 -4.61 4.96 14.98
C VAL A 63 -5.49 4.45 16.12
N THR A 64 -6.47 5.24 16.56
CA THR A 64 -7.39 4.86 17.64
C THR A 64 -8.26 3.67 17.25
N GLU A 65 -8.77 3.64 16.02
CA GLU A 65 -9.57 2.53 15.50
C GLU A 65 -8.74 1.26 15.30
N ALA A 66 -7.54 1.38 14.73
CA ALA A 66 -6.62 0.26 14.57
C ALA A 66 -6.25 -0.38 15.91
N LYS A 67 -6.00 0.44 16.95
CA LYS A 67 -5.76 -0.06 18.33
C LYS A 67 -6.92 -0.86 18.92
N LYS A 68 -8.17 -0.52 18.55
CA LYS A 68 -9.36 -1.27 19.00
C LYS A 68 -9.55 -2.57 18.22
N LYS A 69 -9.15 -2.59 16.95
CA LYS A 69 -9.39 -3.70 16.03
C LYS A 69 -8.30 -4.77 16.08
N VAL A 70 -7.04 -4.34 16.20
CA VAL A 70 -5.87 -5.21 16.07
C VAL A 70 -5.47 -5.74 17.44
N ASN A 71 -5.52 -7.05 17.60
CA ASN A 71 -5.04 -7.76 18.78
C ASN A 71 -3.63 -8.33 18.52
N GLY A 72 -2.86 -8.58 19.59
CA GLY A 72 -1.55 -9.22 19.53
C GLY A 72 -0.37 -8.29 19.78
N LYS A 73 0.84 -8.73 19.42
CA LYS A 73 2.10 -7.99 19.63
C LYS A 73 2.28 -6.87 18.60
N VAL A 74 1.39 -5.88 18.63
CA VAL A 74 1.43 -4.73 17.72
C VAL A 74 1.60 -3.43 18.49
N LYS A 75 2.56 -2.61 18.07
CA LYS A 75 2.76 -1.24 18.57
C LYS A 75 2.19 -0.27 17.55
N ILE A 76 1.08 0.37 17.86
CA ILE A 76 0.39 1.29 16.95
C ILE A 76 0.51 2.72 17.48
N GLY A 77 0.87 3.67 16.63
CA GLY A 77 0.98 5.07 17.04
C GLY A 77 1.05 6.03 15.86
N ILE A 78 1.20 7.32 16.18
CA ILE A 78 1.32 8.35 15.16
C ILE A 78 2.71 8.29 14.52
N GLY A 79 2.74 8.43 13.20
CA GLY A 79 3.98 8.60 12.46
C GLY A 79 3.77 9.35 11.16
N ASP A 80 4.70 10.25 10.87
CA ASP A 80 4.75 11.07 9.67
C ASP A 80 6.12 10.84 9.01
N VAL A 81 6.12 10.03 7.95
CA VAL A 81 7.34 9.70 7.19
C VAL A 81 7.84 10.87 6.35
N GLU A 82 6.98 11.83 6.02
CA GLU A 82 7.37 13.06 5.31
C GLU A 82 8.13 14.02 6.23
N LYS A 83 7.90 13.94 7.55
CA LYS A 83 8.60 14.75 8.56
C LYS A 83 9.63 13.99 9.39
N GLY A 84 9.72 12.67 9.23
CA GLY A 84 10.59 11.84 10.05
C GLY A 84 10.20 11.80 11.53
N ASN A 85 8.91 12.01 11.85
CA ASN A 85 8.41 12.01 13.21
C ASN A 85 7.68 10.70 13.50
N TYR A 86 8.05 10.00 14.57
CA TYR A 86 7.52 8.67 14.90
C TYR A 86 7.26 8.56 16.39
N PHE A 87 6.24 7.80 16.78
CA PHE A 87 5.96 7.48 18.18
C PHE A 87 7.05 6.61 18.84
N PHE A 88 7.95 6.04 18.05
CA PHE A 88 9.11 5.27 18.50
C PHE A 88 10.41 6.05 18.27
N LYS A 89 11.47 5.71 19.01
CA LYS A 89 12.80 6.34 18.90
C LYS A 89 13.87 5.27 18.71
N GLY A 90 14.85 5.55 17.84
CA GLY A 90 16.03 4.69 17.63
C GLY A 90 15.76 3.32 16.99
N GLN A 91 14.51 3.01 16.65
CA GLN A 91 14.13 1.73 16.04
C GLN A 91 14.52 1.69 14.56
N LYS A 92 15.00 0.52 14.14
CA LYS A 92 15.17 0.11 12.74
C LYS A 92 14.33 -1.12 12.46
N PHE A 93 14.11 -1.41 11.19
CA PHE A 93 13.21 -2.47 10.77
C PHE A 93 13.85 -3.39 9.74
N ASP A 94 13.60 -4.69 9.89
CA ASP A 94 13.97 -5.71 8.92
C ASP A 94 13.11 -5.61 7.67
N SER A 95 11.84 -5.22 7.84
CA SER A 95 10.86 -5.11 6.76
C SER A 95 10.01 -3.84 6.94
N ILE A 96 9.79 -3.09 5.86
CA ILE A 96 8.85 -1.97 5.82
C ILE A 96 7.79 -2.27 4.77
N VAL A 97 6.52 -2.10 5.12
CA VAL A 97 5.36 -2.27 4.24
C VAL A 97 4.69 -0.90 4.07
N CYS A 98 4.60 -0.42 2.83
CA CYS A 98 3.99 0.86 2.46
C CYS A 98 3.03 0.63 1.29
N LEU A 99 1.74 0.49 1.59
CA LEU A 99 0.72 0.09 0.61
C LEU A 99 -0.31 1.20 0.40
N ASN A 100 -0.33 1.78 -0.79
CA ASN A 100 -1.23 2.88 -1.18
C ASN A 100 -1.17 4.08 -0.22
N VAL A 101 0.05 4.53 0.09
CA VAL A 101 0.31 5.66 0.99
C VAL A 101 1.14 6.74 0.31
N LEU A 102 2.14 6.36 -0.48
CA LEU A 102 3.10 7.30 -1.06
C LEU A 102 2.43 8.34 -1.97
N GLU A 103 1.36 7.97 -2.66
CA GLU A 103 0.52 8.85 -3.48
C GLU A 103 -0.19 9.95 -2.69
N HIS A 104 -0.33 9.82 -1.37
CA HIS A 104 -0.91 10.81 -0.46
C HIS A 104 0.14 11.73 0.17
N ILE A 105 1.43 11.54 -0.15
CA ILE A 105 2.53 12.35 0.39
C ILE A 105 2.95 13.38 -0.67
N LYS A 106 3.14 14.64 -0.26
CA LYS A 106 3.55 15.71 -1.20
C LYS A 106 5.01 15.53 -1.61
N ASN A 107 5.89 15.35 -0.64
CA ASN A 107 7.31 15.09 -0.78
C ASN A 107 7.60 13.58 -0.59
N ASP A 108 7.16 12.80 -1.57
CA ASP A 108 7.40 11.36 -1.65
C ASP A 108 8.89 11.00 -1.67
N GLY A 109 9.74 11.83 -2.28
CA GLY A 109 11.20 11.65 -2.27
C GLY A 109 11.81 11.67 -0.86
N PHE A 110 11.41 12.62 -0.02
CA PHE A 110 11.83 12.63 1.39
C PHE A 110 11.29 11.43 2.15
N ALA A 111 10.02 11.09 1.95
CA ALA A 111 9.42 9.92 2.58
C ALA A 111 10.19 8.64 2.24
N LEU A 112 10.49 8.38 0.96
CA LEU A 112 11.28 7.23 0.52
C LEU A 112 12.68 7.20 1.17
N LYS A 113 13.35 8.36 1.27
CA LYS A 113 14.64 8.46 1.97
C LYS A 113 14.51 8.18 3.47
N SER A 114 13.42 8.62 4.10
CA SER A 114 13.16 8.30 5.50
C SER A 114 12.93 6.80 5.70
N LEU A 115 12.17 6.15 4.82
CA LEU A 115 11.97 4.70 4.84
C LEU A 115 13.30 3.94 4.67
N TYR A 116 14.16 4.37 3.73
CA TYR A 116 15.50 3.82 3.59
C TYR A 116 16.31 3.94 4.88
N ASN A 117 16.24 5.10 5.55
CA ASN A 117 16.95 5.31 6.80
C ASN A 117 16.42 4.44 7.93
N LEU A 118 15.11 4.16 7.98
CA LEU A 118 14.48 3.30 8.97
C LEU A 118 14.80 1.81 8.80
N LEU A 119 15.26 1.38 7.62
CA LEU A 119 15.65 -0.01 7.41
C LEU A 119 16.99 -0.36 8.08
N GLU A 120 17.06 -1.59 8.58
CA GLU A 120 18.32 -2.28 8.83
C GLU A 120 19.08 -2.54 7.54
N LYS A 121 20.39 -2.78 7.65
CA LYS A 121 21.20 -3.22 6.49
C LYS A 121 20.69 -4.58 6.00
N GLY A 122 20.40 -4.71 4.70
CA GLY A 122 19.78 -5.91 4.14
C GLY A 122 18.27 -5.99 4.38
N GLY A 123 17.67 -5.01 5.05
CA GLY A 123 16.22 -4.91 5.26
C GLY A 123 15.48 -4.58 3.95
N CYS A 124 14.21 -4.96 3.88
CA CYS A 124 13.40 -4.85 2.67
C CYS A 124 12.27 -3.82 2.81
N LEU A 125 12.11 -2.96 1.80
CA LEU A 125 10.92 -2.14 1.59
C LEU A 125 10.00 -2.83 0.57
N ILE A 126 8.76 -3.07 0.98
CA ILE A 126 7.64 -3.51 0.16
C ILE A 126 6.77 -2.28 -0.12
N LEU A 127 6.78 -1.82 -1.36
CA LEU A 127 6.06 -0.64 -1.81
C LEU A 127 4.98 -1.04 -2.82
N LEU A 128 3.72 -0.70 -2.53
CA LEU A 128 2.61 -0.83 -3.47
C LEU A 128 2.01 0.56 -3.70
N VAL A 129 1.98 1.00 -4.95
CA VAL A 129 1.47 2.33 -5.33
C VAL A 129 0.56 2.25 -6.56
N PRO A 130 -0.36 3.20 -6.77
CA PRO A 130 -1.23 3.19 -7.92
C PRO A 130 -0.44 3.47 -9.20
N ALA A 131 -0.66 2.65 -10.22
CA ALA A 131 0.06 2.68 -11.48
C ALA A 131 -0.61 3.61 -12.49
N HIS A 132 0.24 4.17 -13.36
CA HIS A 132 -0.06 4.88 -14.59
C HIS A 132 -0.86 6.18 -14.43
N MET A 133 -0.24 7.30 -14.83
CA MET A 133 -0.87 8.61 -14.73
C MET A 133 -2.11 8.79 -15.62
N PHE A 134 -2.23 8.03 -16.72
CA PHE A 134 -3.42 8.06 -17.57
C PHE A 134 -4.70 7.51 -16.87
N LEU A 135 -4.55 6.76 -15.77
CA LEU A 135 -5.67 6.28 -14.95
C LEU A 135 -6.08 7.26 -13.86
N PHE A 136 -5.33 8.35 -13.66
CA PHE A 136 -5.61 9.34 -12.63
C PHE A 136 -6.87 10.14 -12.99
N GLY A 137 -7.83 10.20 -12.07
CA GLY A 137 -9.10 10.85 -12.31
C GLY A 137 -9.74 11.51 -11.09
N LYS A 138 -11.06 11.76 -11.18
CA LYS A 138 -11.83 12.39 -10.10
C LYS A 138 -11.83 11.56 -8.81
N ILE A 139 -11.80 10.23 -8.94
CA ILE A 139 -11.76 9.32 -7.79
C ILE A 139 -10.43 9.46 -7.04
N ASP A 140 -9.30 9.49 -7.75
CA ASP A 140 -7.98 9.74 -7.14
C ASP A 140 -7.95 11.06 -6.37
N LYS A 141 -8.48 12.13 -6.96
CA LYS A 141 -8.58 13.44 -6.28
C LYS A 141 -9.49 13.39 -5.05
N SER A 142 -10.62 12.68 -5.10
CA SER A 142 -11.59 12.63 -3.99
C SER A 142 -11.07 11.86 -2.77
N ILE A 143 -10.15 10.91 -2.98
CA ILE A 143 -9.46 10.19 -1.90
C ILE A 143 -8.12 10.83 -1.51
N GLY A 144 -7.71 11.91 -2.18
CA GLY A 144 -6.55 12.71 -1.79
C GLY A 144 -5.21 12.26 -2.41
N HIS A 145 -5.23 11.58 -3.54
CA HIS A 145 -4.01 11.27 -4.29
C HIS A 145 -3.44 12.53 -4.95
N TYR A 146 -2.12 12.71 -4.86
CA TYR A 146 -1.38 13.69 -5.65
C TYR A 146 -0.97 13.16 -7.02
N ARG A 147 -0.73 11.85 -7.13
CA ARG A 147 -0.09 11.25 -8.31
C ARG A 147 -0.37 9.76 -8.45
N ARG A 148 -0.07 9.22 -9.64
CA ARG A 148 0.15 7.80 -9.91
C ARG A 148 1.54 7.61 -10.49
N TYR A 149 2.08 6.41 -10.38
CA TYR A 149 3.49 6.15 -10.65
C TYR A 149 3.70 5.41 -11.97
N ASN A 150 4.88 5.61 -12.56
CA ASN A 150 5.42 4.77 -13.62
C ASN A 150 6.47 3.82 -13.00
N LYS A 151 6.43 2.54 -13.40
CA LYS A 151 7.29 1.49 -12.83
C LYS A 151 8.78 1.80 -12.98
N GLN A 152 9.19 2.27 -14.16
CA GLN A 152 10.59 2.56 -14.45
C GLN A 152 11.06 3.80 -13.69
N GLN A 153 10.32 4.90 -13.79
CA GLN A 153 10.67 6.17 -13.12
C GLN A 153 10.76 5.99 -11.60
N LEU A 154 9.80 5.31 -10.98
CA LEU A 154 9.84 5.03 -9.54
C LEU A 154 11.02 4.11 -9.18
N GLY A 155 11.31 3.11 -10.02
CA GLY A 155 12.48 2.25 -9.85
C GLY A 155 13.79 3.03 -9.87
N ASP A 156 13.92 4.02 -10.75
CA ASP A 156 15.13 4.84 -10.87
C ASP A 156 15.28 5.81 -9.69
N VAL A 157 14.18 6.38 -9.18
CA VAL A 157 14.18 7.17 -7.94
C VAL A 157 14.64 6.32 -6.75
N LEU A 158 14.12 5.10 -6.59
CA LEU A 158 14.51 4.19 -5.52
C LEU A 158 16.01 3.84 -5.59
N LYS A 159 16.53 3.53 -6.78
CA LYS A 159 17.96 3.29 -6.98
C LYS A 159 18.81 4.51 -6.62
N GLY A 160 18.36 5.71 -7.00
CA GLY A 160 19.04 6.97 -6.67
C GLY A 160 19.16 7.24 -5.17
N ILE A 161 18.24 6.70 -4.35
CA ILE A 161 18.30 6.77 -2.88
C ILE A 161 19.31 5.76 -2.30
N GLY A 162 19.60 4.68 -3.02
CA GLY A 162 20.50 3.60 -2.60
C GLY A 162 19.84 2.22 -2.52
N PHE A 163 18.56 2.09 -2.88
CA PHE A 163 17.89 0.79 -2.87
C PHE A 163 18.35 -0.11 -4.03
N LYS A 164 18.53 -1.39 -3.73
CA LYS A 164 18.60 -2.47 -4.73
C LYS A 164 17.20 -2.99 -5.02
N ILE A 165 16.73 -2.89 -6.26
CA ILE A 165 15.44 -3.46 -6.67
C ILE A 165 15.57 -4.99 -6.74
N ILE A 166 14.74 -5.70 -5.96
CA ILE A 166 14.68 -7.17 -5.95
C ILE A 166 13.58 -7.66 -6.87
N LYS A 167 12.43 -6.99 -6.87
CA LYS A 167 11.27 -7.34 -7.69
C LYS A 167 10.46 -6.09 -8.00
N ALA A 168 9.97 -5.97 -9.24
CA ALA A 168 9.07 -4.89 -9.64
C ALA A 168 8.03 -5.45 -10.62
N ARG A 169 6.74 -5.41 -10.25
CA ARG A 169 5.64 -5.98 -11.04
C ARG A 169 4.45 -5.03 -11.10
N ILE A 170 3.76 -5.04 -12.22
CA ILE A 170 2.41 -4.48 -12.37
C ILE A 170 1.39 -5.52 -11.89
N LEU A 171 0.34 -5.07 -11.22
CA LEU A 171 -0.74 -5.89 -10.68
C LEU A 171 -2.11 -5.37 -11.10
N ASN A 172 -3.06 -6.30 -11.21
CA ASN A 172 -4.50 -6.10 -11.35
C ASN A 172 -4.91 -5.36 -12.63
N MET A 173 -4.71 -6.01 -13.77
CA MET A 173 -5.09 -5.51 -15.09
C MET A 173 -6.61 -5.37 -15.23
N VAL A 174 -7.38 -6.35 -14.76
CA VAL A 174 -8.85 -6.31 -14.84
C VAL A 174 -9.40 -5.16 -13.99
N GLY A 175 -8.83 -4.93 -12.82
CA GLY A 175 -9.12 -3.76 -12.02
C GLY A 175 -8.83 -2.46 -12.76
N ALA A 176 -7.77 -2.41 -13.57
CA ALA A 176 -7.40 -1.21 -14.33
C ALA A 176 -8.40 -0.90 -15.42
N ILE A 177 -8.88 -1.93 -16.12
CA ILE A 177 -9.96 -1.81 -17.10
C ILE A 177 -11.23 -1.30 -16.41
N GLY A 178 -11.65 -1.94 -15.32
CA GLY A 178 -12.83 -1.51 -14.55
C GLY A 178 -12.70 -0.09 -14.00
N TRP A 179 -11.51 0.30 -13.53
CA TRP A 179 -11.21 1.64 -13.03
C TRP A 179 -11.25 2.68 -14.13
N TRP A 180 -10.68 2.39 -15.31
CA TRP A 180 -10.71 3.28 -16.45
C TRP A 180 -12.14 3.54 -16.91
N PHE A 181 -12.97 2.51 -17.03
CA PHE A 181 -14.40 2.67 -17.33
C PHE A 181 -15.11 3.47 -16.25
N ALA A 182 -14.90 3.16 -14.98
CA ALA A 182 -15.52 3.88 -13.87
C ALA A 182 -15.11 5.37 -13.82
N SER A 183 -13.84 5.67 -14.10
CA SER A 183 -13.31 7.05 -14.03
C SER A 183 -13.70 7.91 -15.23
N LYS A 184 -13.85 7.34 -16.44
CA LYS A 184 -14.25 8.07 -17.65
C LYS A 184 -15.75 8.14 -17.87
N VAL A 185 -16.49 7.07 -17.56
CA VAL A 185 -17.91 6.92 -17.94
C VAL A 185 -18.85 7.27 -16.79
N LEU A 186 -18.44 7.06 -15.53
CA LEU A 186 -19.32 7.21 -14.37
C LEU A 186 -18.85 8.38 -13.49
N SER A 187 -19.53 9.51 -13.60
CA SER A 187 -19.20 10.79 -12.96
C SER A 187 -19.26 10.83 -11.42
N ASN A 188 -19.63 9.74 -10.73
CA ASN A 188 -20.07 9.79 -9.32
C ASN A 188 -18.97 9.66 -8.25
N GLY A 189 -17.69 9.80 -8.62
CA GLY A 189 -16.61 10.14 -7.67
C GLY A 189 -16.30 9.17 -6.52
N THR A 190 -16.96 8.01 -6.44
CA THR A 190 -16.84 7.03 -5.35
C THR A 190 -16.87 5.58 -5.86
N VAL A 191 -16.09 4.71 -5.21
CA VAL A 191 -16.12 3.26 -5.43
C VAL A 191 -17.21 2.68 -4.52
N GLY A 192 -18.41 2.48 -5.07
CA GLY A 192 -19.54 1.95 -4.29
C GLY A 192 -19.33 0.49 -3.84
N VAL A 193 -19.88 0.15 -2.66
CA VAL A 193 -19.79 -1.18 -2.02
C VAL A 193 -20.19 -2.33 -2.95
N GLY A 194 -21.20 -2.14 -3.81
CA GLY A 194 -21.63 -3.17 -4.77
C GLY A 194 -20.56 -3.55 -5.80
N LYS A 195 -19.71 -2.58 -6.22
CA LYS A 195 -18.61 -2.84 -7.16
C LYS A 195 -17.49 -3.65 -6.51
N ILE A 196 -17.25 -3.43 -5.21
CA ILE A 196 -16.26 -4.18 -4.43
C ILE A 196 -16.72 -5.61 -4.22
N LYS A 197 -18.02 -5.85 -3.97
CA LYS A 197 -18.57 -7.21 -3.92
C LYS A 197 -18.42 -7.96 -5.24
N LEU A 198 -18.72 -7.30 -6.36
CA LEU A 198 -18.54 -7.90 -7.70
C LEU A 198 -17.07 -8.20 -7.98
N PHE A 199 -16.16 -7.25 -7.70
CA PHE A 199 -14.73 -7.47 -7.84
C PHE A 199 -14.24 -8.65 -6.98
N SER A 200 -14.64 -8.70 -5.71
CA SER A 200 -14.28 -9.79 -4.80
C SER A 200 -14.78 -11.16 -5.26
N LEU A 201 -15.86 -11.22 -6.05
CA LEU A 201 -16.37 -12.47 -6.63
C LEU A 201 -15.54 -12.92 -7.84
N ILE A 202 -15.11 -11.99 -8.70
CA ILE A 202 -14.37 -12.33 -9.93
C ILE A 202 -12.86 -12.47 -9.71
N ALA A 203 -12.29 -11.73 -8.76
CA ALA A 203 -10.85 -11.66 -8.54
C ALA A 203 -10.17 -13.03 -8.31
N PRO A 204 -10.78 -13.98 -7.56
CA PRO A 204 -10.21 -15.31 -7.37
C PRO A 204 -10.01 -16.14 -8.64
N PHE A 205 -10.77 -15.85 -9.69
CA PHE A 205 -10.69 -16.59 -10.95
C PHE A 205 -9.73 -15.96 -11.96
N VAL A 206 -9.52 -14.65 -11.87
CA VAL A 206 -8.77 -13.91 -12.89
C VAL A 206 -7.38 -13.50 -12.43
N LEU A 207 -7.23 -13.05 -11.17
CA LEU A 207 -5.94 -12.58 -10.68
C LEU A 207 -4.86 -13.65 -10.53
N PRO A 208 -5.15 -14.94 -10.26
CA PRO A 208 -4.10 -15.97 -10.25
C PRO A 208 -3.37 -16.12 -11.59
N MET A 209 -3.98 -15.73 -12.72
CA MET A 209 -3.31 -15.76 -14.02
C MET A 209 -2.15 -14.76 -14.09
N GLU A 210 -2.25 -13.64 -13.36
CA GLU A 210 -1.21 -12.61 -13.31
C GLU A 210 0.05 -13.07 -12.55
N ASP A 211 -0.02 -14.19 -11.84
CA ASP A 211 1.13 -14.78 -11.15
C ASP A 211 2.12 -15.40 -12.13
N ILE A 212 1.60 -15.98 -13.21
CA ILE A 212 2.35 -16.65 -14.26
C ILE A 212 2.94 -15.61 -15.22
N ILE A 213 2.13 -14.66 -15.68
CA ILE A 213 2.51 -13.65 -16.66
C ILE A 213 2.24 -12.27 -16.08
N GLU A 214 3.28 -11.44 -16.01
CA GLU A 214 3.11 -10.04 -15.59
C GLU A 214 2.24 -9.30 -16.62
N PRO A 215 1.16 -8.62 -16.20
CA PRO A 215 0.33 -7.87 -17.13
C PRO A 215 1.08 -6.63 -17.67
N PRO A 216 0.80 -6.20 -18.92
CA PRO A 216 1.43 -5.03 -19.52
C PRO A 216 1.01 -3.70 -18.87
N PHE A 217 -0.16 -3.67 -18.22
CA PHE A 217 -0.68 -2.54 -17.45
C PHE A 217 -1.58 -3.04 -16.31
N GLY A 218 -1.82 -2.21 -15.30
CA GLY A 218 -2.56 -2.62 -14.09
C GLY A 218 -2.94 -1.45 -13.20
N THR A 219 -3.66 -1.69 -12.10
CA THR A 219 -4.01 -0.62 -11.17
C THR A 219 -2.85 -0.21 -10.30
N SER A 220 -1.89 -1.11 -10.08
CA SER A 220 -0.89 -0.96 -9.04
C SER A 220 0.48 -1.46 -9.48
N ILE A 221 1.52 -0.87 -8.90
CA ILE A 221 2.91 -1.28 -9.04
C ILE A 221 3.36 -1.81 -7.68
N LEU A 222 3.80 -3.07 -7.64
CA LEU A 222 4.47 -3.65 -6.49
C LEU A 222 5.97 -3.63 -6.74
N ILE A 223 6.72 -2.94 -5.89
CA ILE A 223 8.19 -2.93 -5.89
C ILE A 223 8.68 -3.43 -4.54
N ILE A 224 9.54 -4.45 -4.56
CA ILE A 224 10.30 -4.91 -3.39
C ILE A 224 11.75 -4.51 -3.63
N CYS A 225 12.32 -3.83 -2.65
CA CYS A 225 13.70 -3.36 -2.71
C CYS A 225 14.41 -3.55 -1.38
N GLN A 226 15.73 -3.67 -1.44
CA GLN A 226 16.60 -3.96 -0.30
C GLN A 226 17.58 -2.81 -0.08
N LYS A 227 17.88 -2.52 1.19
CA LYS A 227 18.94 -1.61 1.62
C LYS A 227 20.32 -2.27 1.65
#